data_AF-B4DB93-F1
#
_entry.id   AF-B4DB93-F1
#
_cell.length_a   1.000
_cell.length_b   1.000
_cell.length_c   1.000
_cell.angle_alpha   90.00
_cell.angle_beta   90.00
_cell.angle_gamma   90.00
#
_symmetry.space_group_name_H-M   'P 1'
#
loop_
_entity.id
_entity.type
_entity.pdbx_description
1 polymer ?
#
loop_
_entity_poly.entity_id
_entity_poly.type
_entity_poly.pdbx_seq_one_letter_code
_entity_poly.pdbx_strand_id
1 'polypeptide(L)'
;MFKQMMEHFGDNVKAIAGNWSYGDNLAAMNKLTGQGMSLEEAASQTWTGGQAAKFGFSNPTVETAIGAAGNYTKIRVVFKKL
;
A
#
# COMPACT_ATOMS: atom_id res chain seq x y z
N MET A 1 1.26 4.38 16.30
CA MET A 1 0.87 5.42 15.32
C MET A 1 -0.30 5.02 14.43
N PHE A 2 -0.21 3.99 13.57
CA PHE A 2 -1.30 3.67 12.61
C PHE A 2 -2.66 3.46 13.29
N LYS A 3 -2.72 2.57 14.30
CA LYS A 3 -3.94 2.31 15.09
C LYS A 3 -4.48 3.59 15.76
N GLN A 4 -3.63 4.39 16.37
CA GLN A 4 -4.02 5.65 17.03
C GLN A 4 -4.63 6.67 16.06
N MET A 5 -4.08 6.78 14.84
CA MET A 5 -4.66 7.62 13.78
C MET A 5 -6.04 7.12 13.38
N MET A 6 -6.18 5.81 13.17
CA MET A 6 -7.48 5.21 12.83
C MET A 6 -8.51 5.37 13.95
N GLU A 7 -8.10 5.27 15.21
CA GLU A 7 -8.96 5.52 16.37
C GLU A 7 -9.37 6.99 16.49
N HIS A 8 -8.46 7.92 16.22
CA HIS A 8 -8.73 9.35 16.30
C HIS A 8 -9.70 9.84 15.22
N PHE A 9 -9.48 9.44 13.96
CA PHE A 9 -10.32 9.87 12.84
C PHE A 9 -11.54 8.97 12.61
N GLY A 10 -11.48 7.70 13.03
CA GLY A 10 -12.57 6.73 12.93
C GLY A 10 -13.17 6.65 11.52
N ASP A 11 -14.50 6.75 11.44
CA ASP A 11 -15.27 6.65 10.20
C ASP A 11 -15.08 7.82 9.22
N ASN A 12 -14.36 8.87 9.64
CA ASN A 12 -14.03 9.99 8.76
C ASN A 12 -12.89 9.65 7.79
N VAL A 13 -12.11 8.59 8.04
CA VAL A 13 -11.08 8.14 7.11
C VAL A 13 -11.74 7.57 5.85
N LYS A 14 -11.45 8.18 4.69
CA LYS A 14 -12.01 7.74 3.39
C LYS A 14 -11.05 6.90 2.57
N ALA A 15 -9.75 7.04 2.80
CA ALA A 15 -8.71 6.23 2.19
C ALA A 15 -7.42 6.30 3.00
N ILE A 16 -6.54 5.32 2.80
CA ILE A 16 -5.17 5.32 3.33
C ILE A 16 -4.23 5.43 2.13
N ALA A 17 -3.40 6.46 2.10
CA ALA A 17 -2.42 6.66 1.02
C ALA A 17 -1.00 6.36 1.51
N GLY A 18 -0.26 5.56 0.75
CA GLY A 18 1.16 5.31 0.94
C GLY A 18 1.98 5.97 -0.16
N ASN A 19 2.98 6.77 0.22
CA ASN A 19 4.00 7.29 -0.72
C ASN A 19 5.33 6.65 -0.34
N TRP A 20 5.78 5.68 -1.13
CA TRP A 20 6.93 4.85 -0.82
C TRP A 20 8.06 5.13 -1.80
N SER A 21 9.11 5.79 -1.31
CA SER A 21 10.37 5.99 -2.05
C SER A 21 11.55 5.23 -1.43
N TYR A 22 11.34 4.59 -0.29
CA TYR A 22 12.27 3.74 0.45
C TYR A 22 11.51 2.92 1.51
N GLY A 23 12.20 1.98 2.16
CA GLY A 23 11.66 1.20 3.29
C GLY A 23 10.92 -0.08 2.90
N ASP A 24 10.40 -0.79 3.90
CA ASP A 24 9.94 -2.18 3.78
C ASP A 24 8.77 -2.37 2.81
N ASN A 25 7.84 -1.40 2.71
CA ASN A 25 6.75 -1.50 1.74
C ASN A 25 7.28 -1.45 0.30
N LEU A 26 8.24 -0.57 -0.02
CA LEU A 26 8.83 -0.52 -1.36
C LEU A 26 9.66 -1.78 -1.63
N ALA A 27 10.41 -2.27 -0.63
CA ALA A 27 11.16 -3.52 -0.73
C ALA A 27 10.22 -4.73 -0.99
N ALA A 28 9.09 -4.80 -0.30
CA ALA A 28 8.07 -5.82 -0.52
C ALA A 28 7.44 -5.71 -1.91
N MET A 29 7.08 -4.50 -2.37
CA MET A 29 6.59 -4.27 -3.72
C MET A 29 7.57 -4.78 -4.77
N ASN A 30 8.85 -4.43 -4.65
CA ASN A 30 9.88 -4.90 -5.58
C ASN A 30 10.02 -6.42 -5.54
N LYS A 31 10.14 -7.02 -4.35
CA LYS A 31 10.25 -8.48 -4.23
C LYS A 31 9.08 -9.20 -4.91
N LEU A 32 7.84 -8.80 -4.64
CA LEU A 32 6.64 -9.50 -5.11
C LEU A 32 6.41 -9.27 -6.61
N THR A 33 6.54 -8.04 -7.07
CA THR A 33 6.37 -7.74 -8.51
C THR A 33 7.50 -8.34 -9.36
N GLY A 34 8.71 -8.45 -8.82
CA GLY A 34 9.82 -9.17 -9.46
C GLY A 34 9.54 -10.68 -9.62
N GLN A 35 8.56 -11.22 -8.90
CA GLN A 35 8.07 -12.59 -9.03
C GLN A 35 6.86 -12.71 -9.97
N GLY A 36 6.48 -11.63 -10.65
CA GLY A 36 5.36 -11.60 -11.59
C GLY A 36 4.00 -11.23 -10.98
N MET A 37 3.95 -10.87 -9.69
CA MET A 37 2.73 -10.41 -9.04
C MET A 37 2.30 -9.04 -9.58
N SER A 38 0.98 -8.80 -9.69
CA SER A 38 0.48 -7.47 -10.04
C SER A 38 0.79 -6.44 -8.95
N LEU A 39 0.73 -5.16 -9.32
CA LEU A 39 0.99 -4.05 -8.40
C LEU A 39 -0.02 -4.03 -7.25
N GLU A 40 -1.30 -4.23 -7.54
CA GLU A 40 -2.40 -4.20 -6.57
C GLU A 40 -2.34 -5.37 -5.59
N GLU A 41 -2.04 -6.58 -6.09
CA GLU A 41 -1.83 -7.76 -5.25
C GLU A 41 -0.60 -7.59 -4.35
N ALA A 42 0.51 -7.09 -4.90
CA ALA A 42 1.73 -6.82 -4.14
C ALA A 42 1.47 -5.76 -3.05
N ALA A 43 0.73 -4.70 -3.38
CA ALA A 43 0.39 -3.63 -2.44
C ALA A 43 -0.46 -4.15 -1.27
N SER A 44 -1.39 -5.05 -1.54
CA SER A 44 -2.20 -5.72 -0.51
C SER A 44 -1.36 -6.51 0.48
N GLN A 45 -0.23 -7.08 0.03
CA GLN A 45 0.67 -7.89 0.85
C GLN A 45 1.76 -7.08 1.58
N THR A 46 1.82 -5.76 1.38
CA THR A 46 2.72 -4.89 2.16
C THR A 46 2.27 -4.77 3.62
N TRP A 47 3.17 -4.30 4.50
CA TRP A 47 2.79 -4.05 5.90
C TRP A 47 1.66 -3.02 5.99
N THR A 48 1.74 -1.93 5.21
CA THR A 48 0.66 -0.92 5.17
C THR A 48 -0.63 -1.51 4.62
N GLY A 49 -0.58 -2.36 3.58
CA GLY A 49 -1.76 -3.07 3.06
C GLY A 49 -2.41 -3.93 4.14
N GLY A 50 -1.62 -4.71 4.87
CA GLY A 50 -2.11 -5.51 6.00
C GLY A 50 -2.71 -4.67 7.14
N GLN A 51 -2.17 -3.49 7.44
CA GLN A 51 -2.79 -2.60 8.42
C GLN A 51 -4.09 -1.97 7.88
N ALA A 52 -4.10 -1.53 6.63
CA ALA A 52 -5.27 -0.93 5.98
C ALA A 52 -6.46 -1.92 5.93
N ALA A 53 -6.19 -3.18 5.59
CA ALA A 53 -7.18 -4.24 5.54
C ALA A 53 -7.88 -4.49 6.89
N LYS A 54 -7.18 -4.36 8.03
CA LYS A 54 -7.78 -4.50 9.37
C LYS A 54 -8.88 -3.48 9.66
N PHE A 55 -8.91 -2.37 8.93
CA PHE A 55 -9.93 -1.32 9.04
C PHE A 55 -10.87 -1.28 7.81
N GLY A 56 -10.84 -2.33 6.99
CA GLY A 56 -11.71 -2.48 5.82
C GLY A 56 -11.22 -1.79 4.54
N PHE A 57 -10.01 -1.22 4.54
CA PHE A 57 -9.42 -0.59 3.34
C PHE A 57 -8.61 -1.61 2.54
N SER A 58 -9.30 -2.54 1.89
CA SER A 58 -8.71 -3.68 1.18
C SER A 58 -8.71 -3.53 -0.35
N ASN A 59 -9.08 -2.37 -0.89
CA ASN A 59 -9.10 -2.10 -2.33
C ASN A 59 -7.95 -1.15 -2.70
N PRO A 60 -6.73 -1.65 -2.99
CA PRO A 60 -5.62 -0.82 -3.41
C PRO A 60 -5.77 -0.36 -4.86
N THR A 61 -5.34 0.86 -5.12
CA THR A 61 -5.11 1.39 -6.47
C THR A 61 -3.71 1.99 -6.51
N VAL A 62 -2.89 1.57 -7.47
CA VAL A 62 -1.57 2.16 -7.67
C VAL A 62 -1.69 3.37 -8.60
N GLU A 63 -1.57 4.57 -8.03
CA GLU A 63 -1.68 5.84 -8.77
C GLU A 63 -0.36 6.22 -9.46
N THR A 64 0.77 5.73 -8.95
CA THR A 64 2.10 6.01 -9.51
C THR A 64 3.04 4.85 -9.24
N ALA A 65 3.79 4.43 -10.25
CA ALA A 65 4.92 3.53 -10.11
C ALA A 65 6.05 4.00 -11.05
N ILE A 66 7.19 4.39 -10.48
CA ILE A 66 8.39 4.80 -11.24
C ILE A 66 9.42 3.67 -11.17
N GLY A 67 9.83 3.19 -12.34
CA GLY A 67 10.70 2.03 -12.49
C GLY A 67 9.97 0.86 -13.16
N ALA A 68 10.43 -0.35 -12.90
CA ALA A 68 9.85 -1.58 -13.44
C ALA A 68 9.63 -2.60 -12.32
N ALA A 69 8.84 -3.64 -12.60
CA ALA A 69 8.63 -4.76 -11.68
C ALA A 69 9.96 -5.31 -11.17
N GLY A 70 10.09 -5.50 -9.85
CA GLY A 70 11.37 -5.86 -9.22
C GLY A 70 12.29 -4.70 -8.85
N ASN A 71 12.10 -3.50 -9.43
CA ASN A 71 13.04 -2.40 -9.31
C ASN A 71 12.37 -1.01 -9.39
N TYR A 72 11.29 -0.81 -8.64
CA TYR A 72 10.67 0.49 -8.45
C TYR A 72 11.48 1.36 -7.49
N THR A 73 11.56 2.65 -7.80
CA THR A 73 12.19 3.69 -6.97
C THR A 73 11.16 4.56 -6.26
N LYS A 74 9.93 4.58 -6.77
CA LYS A 74 8.81 5.29 -6.15
C LYS A 74 7.49 4.61 -6.48
N ILE A 75 6.65 4.41 -5.48
CA ILE A 75 5.27 3.95 -5.65
C ILE A 75 4.33 4.81 -4.81
N ARG A 76 3.18 5.17 -5.38
CA ARG A 76 2.05 5.73 -4.64
C ARG A 76 0.86 4.78 -4.75
N VAL A 77 0.36 4.34 -3.60
CA VAL A 77 -0.82 3.48 -3.49
C VAL A 77 -1.89 4.17 -2.65
N VAL A 78 -3.15 4.03 -3.06
CA VAL A 78 -4.31 4.45 -2.27
C VAL A 78 -5.17 3.23 -1.98
N PHE A 79 -5.39 2.94 -0.70
CA PHE A 79 -6.27 1.88 -0.21
C PHE A 79 -7.62 2.48 0.14
N LYS A 80 -8.69 1.99 -0.51
CA LYS A 80 -10.08 2.37 -0.27
C LYS A 80 -10.84 1.21 0.38
N LYS A 81 -12.00 1.53 0.98
CA LYS A 81 -12.99 0.51 1.33
C LYS A 81 -13.56 -0.11 0.05
N LEU A 82 -14.00 -1.37 0.16
CA LEU A 82 -14.85 -2.00 -0.87
C LEU A 82 -16.21 -1.29 -0.96
#